data_AF-A0A4V6I225-F1
#
_entry.id   AF-A0A4V6I225-F1
#
_cell.length_a   1.000
_cell.length_b   1.000
_cell.length_c   1.000
_cell.angle_alpha   90.00
_cell.angle_beta   90.00
_cell.angle_gamma   90.00
#
_symmetry.space_group_name_H-M   'P 1'
#
loop_
_entity.id
_entity.type
_entity.pdbx_description
1 polymer ?
#
loop_
_entity_poly.entity_id
_entity_poly.type
_entity_poly.pdbx_seq_one_letter_code
_entity_poly.pdbx_strand_id
1 'polypeptide(L)'
;MKSTSILTLVIQSIPKDNRGGYGKTATQKENIPINWIHTDSSGNYSEKISREKALEMVKAYGIAYPASLTSHHVRGNAIDITITWQSSFTIKDKTGKEYTIDIPRNGATNPQLREVGKTYGVKRTLEKDPPHWSLEGN
;
A
#
# COMPACT_ATOMS: atom_id res chain seq x y z
N MET A 1 -26.04 23.52 -16.16
CA MET A 1 -24.62 23.59 -15.74
C MET A 1 -24.07 22.17 -15.69
N LYS A 2 -23.11 21.82 -16.55
CA LYS A 2 -22.46 20.50 -16.52
C LYS A 2 -21.34 20.57 -15.47
N SER A 3 -21.57 19.97 -14.30
CA SER A 3 -20.56 19.86 -13.25
C SER A 3 -19.61 18.73 -13.62
N THR A 4 -18.42 19.09 -14.08
CA THR A 4 -17.32 18.14 -14.31
C THR A 4 -16.75 17.76 -12.95
N SER A 5 -17.17 16.63 -12.37
CA SER A 5 -16.59 16.13 -11.12
C SER A 5 -15.16 15.65 -11.39
N ILE A 6 -14.19 16.39 -10.84
CA ILE A 6 -12.77 16.05 -10.88
C ILE A 6 -12.57 14.88 -9.90
N LEU A 7 -12.32 13.69 -10.43
CA LEU A 7 -11.81 12.57 -9.65
C LEU A 7 -10.37 12.91 -9.27
N THR A 8 -10.14 13.33 -8.03
CA THR A 8 -8.79 13.51 -7.50
C THR A 8 -8.19 12.14 -7.23
N LEU A 9 -7.59 11.56 -8.25
CA LEU A 9 -6.81 10.34 -8.16
C LEU A 9 -5.45 10.69 -7.54
N VAL A 10 -5.33 10.55 -6.21
CA VAL A 10 -4.02 10.61 -5.55
C VAL A 10 -3.32 9.27 -5.76
N ILE A 11 -2.78 9.05 -6.96
CA ILE A 11 -1.73 8.05 -7.13
C ILE A 11 -0.48 8.67 -6.50
N GLN A 12 -0.11 8.24 -5.30
CA GLN A 12 1.27 8.36 -4.87
C GLN A 12 2.08 7.43 -5.78
N SER A 13 2.51 7.96 -6.92
CA SER A 13 3.50 7.31 -7.76
C SER A 13 4.78 7.25 -6.93
N ILE A 14 5.15 6.07 -6.45
CA ILE A 14 6.56 5.82 -6.14
C ILE A 14 7.27 5.79 -7.50
N PRO A 15 8.21 6.72 -7.78
CA PRO A 15 8.93 6.74 -9.04
C PRO A 15 9.62 5.40 -9.29
N LYS A 16 9.51 4.89 -10.53
CA LYS A 16 10.11 3.61 -10.96
C LYS A 16 11.63 3.66 -11.12
N ASP A 17 12.27 4.78 -10.77
CA ASP A 17 13.70 5.02 -10.93
C ASP A 17 14.41 5.26 -9.59
N ASN A 18 13.96 4.67 -8.48
CA ASN A 18 14.72 4.74 -7.23
C ASN A 18 15.75 3.60 -7.06
N ARG A 19 16.44 3.22 -8.15
CA ARG A 19 17.76 2.59 -8.04
C ARG A 19 18.80 3.69 -7.85
N GLY A 20 18.80 4.29 -6.66
CA GLY A 20 19.84 5.22 -6.22
C GLY A 20 19.64 6.67 -6.67
N GLY A 21 18.95 7.48 -5.85
CA GLY A 21 18.94 8.92 -6.03
C GLY A 21 17.94 9.64 -5.15
N TYR A 22 18.22 9.78 -3.85
CA TYR A 22 17.39 10.58 -2.95
C TYR A 22 17.49 12.07 -3.29
N GLY A 23 16.45 12.59 -3.96
CA GLY A 23 16.16 14.02 -4.08
C GLY A 23 15.75 14.60 -2.72
N LYS A 24 16.48 15.63 -2.29
CA LYS A 24 16.32 16.33 -1.01
C LYS A 24 15.21 17.37 -1.10
N THR A 25 14.27 17.37 -0.14
CA THR A 25 13.79 18.61 0.52
C THR A 25 12.93 18.32 1.77
N ALA A 26 13.22 19.09 2.83
CA ALA A 26 12.50 19.34 4.09
C ALA A 26 12.27 18.14 5.05
N THR A 27 13.21 17.97 5.99
CA THR A 27 13.16 17.10 7.19
C THR A 27 13.25 15.58 6.96
N GLN A 28 14.06 15.16 6.00
CA GLN A 28 14.53 13.77 5.97
C GLN A 28 15.56 13.60 7.10
N LYS A 29 15.26 12.79 8.13
CA LYS A 29 16.29 12.32 9.08
C LYS A 29 17.41 11.72 8.22
N GLU A 30 18.55 12.40 8.17
CA GLU A 30 19.68 12.04 7.32
C GLU A 30 20.08 10.59 7.55
N ASN A 31 20.37 9.86 6.46
CA ASN A 31 21.19 8.65 6.38
C ASN A 31 21.42 7.95 7.72
N ILE A 32 20.37 7.42 8.34
CA ILE A 32 20.55 6.53 9.50
C ILE A 32 21.05 5.22 8.89
N PRO A 33 22.34 4.85 9.05
CA PRO A 33 22.80 3.58 8.55
C PRO A 33 21.99 2.49 9.24
N ILE A 34 21.24 1.71 8.46
CA ILE A 34 20.55 0.55 9.00
C ILE A 34 21.63 -0.52 9.21
N ASN A 35 22.02 -0.72 10.46
CA ASN A 35 22.89 -1.83 10.80
C ASN A 35 22.03 -3.10 10.92
N TRP A 36 22.14 -3.98 9.94
CA TRP A 36 21.46 -5.28 9.93
C TRP A 36 22.22 -6.36 10.73
N ILE A 37 23.51 -6.15 10.99
CA ILE A 37 24.41 -7.15 11.58
C ILE A 37 24.83 -6.67 12.95
N HIS A 38 24.42 -7.39 13.99
CA HIS A 38 24.84 -7.11 15.36
C HIS A 38 25.86 -8.13 15.84
N THR A 39 26.84 -7.65 16.59
CA THR A 39 27.95 -8.45 17.07
C THR A 39 27.84 -8.75 18.56
N ASP A 40 28.48 -9.82 19.02
CA ASP A 40 28.72 -10.07 20.43
C ASP A 40 29.77 -9.10 21.02
N SER A 41 30.08 -9.28 22.30
CA SER A 41 31.09 -8.47 23.01
C SER A 41 32.51 -8.62 22.46
N SER A 42 32.77 -9.65 21.64
CA SER A 42 34.05 -9.90 20.98
C SER A 42 34.09 -9.35 19.54
N GLY A 43 33.00 -8.74 19.06
CA GLY A 43 32.90 -8.20 17.71
C GLY A 43 32.53 -9.23 16.63
N ASN A 44 32.18 -10.46 16.99
CA ASN A 44 31.75 -11.48 16.03
C ASN A 44 30.25 -11.37 15.76
N TYR A 45 29.81 -11.71 14.55
CA TYR A 45 28.37 -11.77 14.22
C TYR A 45 27.59 -12.61 15.25
N SER A 46 26.47 -12.06 15.72
CA SER A 46 25.55 -12.73 16.63
C SER A 46 24.13 -12.69 16.09
N GLU A 47 23.62 -13.86 15.67
CA GLU A 47 22.24 -14.01 15.23
C GLU A 47 21.25 -13.65 16.35
N LYS A 48 21.55 -14.06 17.60
CA LYS A 48 20.73 -13.77 18.78
C LYS A 48 20.54 -12.26 18.96
N ILE A 49 21.64 -11.51 19.01
CA ILE A 49 21.59 -10.05 19.21
C ILE A 49 20.91 -9.38 18.00
N SER A 50 21.16 -9.89 16.79
CA SER A 50 20.54 -9.34 15.58
C SER A 50 19.02 -9.52 15.59
N ARG A 51 18.51 -10.67 16.04
CA ARG A 51 17.07 -10.94 16.21
C ARG A 51 16.45 -10.09 17.32
N GLU A 52 17.15 -9.90 18.44
CA GLU A 52 16.70 -9.03 19.54
C GLU A 52 16.53 -7.59 19.06
N LYS A 53 17.49 -7.07 18.28
CA LYS A 53 17.44 -5.72 17.70
C LYS A 53 16.35 -5.57 16.65
N ALA A 54 16.13 -6.58 15.81
CA ALA A 54 14.98 -6.59 14.90
C ALA A 54 13.64 -6.55 15.67
N LEU A 55 13.53 -7.26 16.79
CA LEU A 55 12.34 -7.25 17.63
C LEU A 55 12.12 -5.89 18.32
N GLU A 56 13.18 -5.20 18.72
CA GLU A 56 13.11 -3.81 19.18
C GLU A 56 12.47 -2.91 18.10
N MET A 57 12.86 -3.08 16.84
CA MET A 57 12.27 -2.31 15.73
C MET A 57 10.80 -2.64 15.47
N VAL A 58 10.43 -3.94 15.53
CA VAL A 58 9.03 -4.37 15.42
C VAL A 58 8.16 -3.68 16.47
N LYS A 59 8.63 -3.63 17.73
CA LYS A 59 7.93 -2.97 18.83
C LYS A 59 7.89 -1.45 18.65
N ALA A 60 9.02 -0.83 18.31
CA ALA A 60 9.14 0.62 18.20
C ALA A 60 8.25 1.21 17.08
N TYR A 61 8.10 0.48 15.97
CA TYR A 61 7.29 0.93 14.84
C TYR A 61 5.89 0.32 14.79
N GLY A 62 5.50 -0.49 15.78
CA GLY A 62 4.20 -1.15 15.78
C GLY A 62 3.98 -2.02 14.55
N ILE A 63 5.02 -2.70 14.07
CA ILE A 63 4.94 -3.57 12.89
C ILE A 63 4.00 -4.73 13.22
N ALA A 64 2.80 -4.70 12.62
CA ALA A 64 1.74 -5.65 12.92
C ALA A 64 1.99 -7.06 12.34
N TYR A 65 2.68 -7.12 11.20
CA TYR A 65 2.95 -8.37 10.48
C TYR A 65 4.42 -8.44 10.04
N PRO A 66 5.06 -9.63 10.09
CA PRO A 66 6.42 -9.79 9.60
C PRO A 66 6.48 -9.49 8.10
N ALA A 67 7.62 -8.96 7.64
CA ALA A 67 7.87 -8.77 6.22
C ALA A 67 7.78 -10.11 5.47
N SER A 68 6.94 -10.16 4.44
CA SER A 68 6.76 -11.36 3.61
C SER A 68 7.63 -11.28 2.36
N LEU A 69 8.46 -12.31 2.15
CA LEU A 69 9.25 -12.48 0.93
C LEU A 69 8.41 -13.00 -0.26
N THR A 70 7.16 -13.42 0.01
CA THR A 70 6.29 -14.10 -0.97
C THR A 70 4.93 -13.41 -1.08
N SER A 71 4.89 -12.07 -1.01
CA SER A 71 3.66 -11.27 -1.08
C SER A 71 3.25 -10.92 -2.52
N HIS A 72 1.98 -10.55 -2.73
CA HIS A 72 1.52 -10.03 -4.02
C HIS A 72 2.18 -8.70 -4.38
N HIS A 73 2.54 -7.87 -3.40
CA HIS A 73 3.32 -6.65 -3.62
C HIS A 73 4.70 -6.93 -4.22
N VAL A 74 5.43 -7.93 -3.70
CA VAL A 74 6.74 -8.35 -4.24
C VAL A 74 6.62 -8.83 -5.68
N ARG A 75 5.51 -9.51 -6.02
CA ARG A 75 5.23 -10.02 -7.38
C ARG A 75 4.64 -8.97 -8.33
N GLY A 76 4.33 -7.77 -7.85
CA GLY A 76 3.63 -6.73 -8.64
C GLY A 76 2.16 -7.02 -8.93
N ASN A 77 1.54 -7.90 -8.13
CA ASN A 77 0.13 -8.33 -8.26
C ASN A 77 -0.81 -7.62 -7.26
N ALA A 78 -0.28 -6.70 -6.45
CA ALA A 78 -1.06 -5.90 -5.50
C ALA A 78 -0.64 -4.43 -5.53
N ILE A 79 -1.55 -3.58 -5.08
CA ILE A 79 -1.35 -2.16 -4.85
C ILE A 79 -2.07 -1.76 -3.56
N ASP A 80 -1.42 -0.92 -2.77
CA ASP A 80 -2.05 -0.27 -1.63
C ASP A 80 -2.45 1.14 -2.07
N ILE A 81 -3.75 1.37 -2.16
CA ILE A 81 -4.32 2.64 -2.61
C ILE A 81 -5.52 3.04 -1.75
N THR A 82 -5.51 4.30 -1.32
CA THR A 82 -6.67 4.94 -0.70
C THR A 82 -7.48 5.65 -1.77
N ILE A 83 -8.76 5.28 -1.92
CA ILE A 83 -9.68 5.87 -2.90
C ILE A 83 -10.80 6.58 -2.15
N THR A 84 -11.00 7.87 -2.41
CA THR A 84 -12.11 8.67 -1.89
C THR A 84 -12.65 9.60 -2.99
N TRP A 85 -13.90 10.04 -2.85
CA TRP A 85 -14.53 10.96 -3.80
C TRP A 85 -15.54 11.86 -3.08
N GLN A 86 -15.86 13.01 -3.66
CA GLN A 86 -16.71 14.02 -3.02
C GLN A 86 -18.19 13.87 -3.38
N SER A 87 -18.47 13.58 -4.66
CA SER A 87 -19.81 13.39 -5.20
C SER A 87 -19.91 12.04 -5.89
N SER A 88 -21.14 11.56 -6.12
CA SER A 88 -21.34 10.38 -6.95
C SER A 88 -20.69 10.54 -8.33
N PHE A 89 -20.28 9.42 -8.91
CA PHE A 89 -19.71 9.37 -10.26
C PHE A 89 -20.15 8.10 -10.97
N THR A 90 -20.08 8.12 -12.31
CA THR A 90 -20.36 6.95 -13.14
C THR A 90 -19.04 6.31 -13.60
N ILE A 91 -18.96 4.98 -13.52
CA ILE A 91 -17.84 4.18 -14.01
C ILE A 91 -18.36 3.00 -14.80
N LYS A 92 -17.59 2.55 -15.81
CA LYS A 92 -17.90 1.35 -16.58
C LYS A 92 -17.19 0.13 -16.02
N ASP A 93 -17.86 -1.01 -16.01
CA ASP A 93 -17.23 -2.30 -15.79
C ASP A 93 -16.51 -2.81 -17.05
N LYS A 94 -15.83 -3.97 -16.95
CA LYS A 94 -15.09 -4.56 -18.08
C LYS A 94 -15.97 -4.90 -19.30
N THR A 95 -17.29 -5.07 -19.12
CA THR A 95 -18.24 -5.32 -20.21
C THR A 95 -18.79 -4.04 -20.84
N GLY A 96 -18.45 -2.87 -20.27
CA GLY A 96 -18.93 -1.57 -20.70
C GLY A 96 -20.21 -1.11 -20.00
N LYS A 97 -20.76 -1.89 -19.05
CA LYS A 97 -21.95 -1.53 -18.29
C LYS A 97 -21.63 -0.42 -17.30
N GLU A 98 -22.50 0.59 -17.22
CA GLU A 98 -22.34 1.73 -16.33
C GLU A 98 -22.85 1.44 -14.91
N TYR A 99 -22.11 1.96 -13.92
CA TYR A 99 -22.40 1.90 -12.50
C TYR A 99 -22.29 3.30 -11.91
N THR A 100 -23.32 3.72 -11.17
CA THR A 100 -23.22 4.91 -10.31
C THR A 100 -22.63 4.51 -8.97
N ILE A 101 -21.50 5.11 -8.61
CA ILE A 101 -20.82 4.92 -7.34
C ILE A 101 -21.10 6.15 -6.47
N ASP A 102 -21.68 5.96 -5.29
CA ASP A 102 -21.93 7.04 -4.34
C ASP A 102 -21.45 6.69 -2.93
N ILE A 103 -22.33 6.21 -2.05
CA ILE A 103 -22.03 6.01 -0.62
C ILE A 103 -21.76 4.51 -0.34
N PRO A 104 -20.81 4.17 0.54
CA PRO A 104 -19.84 5.05 1.21
C PRO A 104 -18.82 5.61 0.23
N ARG A 105 -18.39 6.86 0.42
CA ARG A 105 -17.44 7.56 -0.47
C ARG A 105 -15.98 7.20 -0.24
N ASN A 106 -15.74 5.90 -0.10
CA ASN A 106 -14.49 5.33 0.32
C ASN A 106 -14.33 3.97 -0.36
N GLY A 107 -13.27 3.79 -1.15
CA GLY A 107 -13.07 2.56 -1.91
C GLY A 107 -12.80 1.34 -1.04
N ALA A 108 -12.33 1.55 0.19
CA ALA A 108 -12.17 0.48 1.17
C ALA A 108 -13.51 0.00 1.77
N THR A 109 -14.64 0.64 1.49
CA THR A 109 -15.93 0.20 2.04
C THR A 109 -17.06 0.19 1.03
N ASN A 110 -16.89 0.77 -0.16
CA ASN A 110 -17.94 0.85 -1.16
C ASN A 110 -18.16 -0.50 -1.86
N PRO A 111 -19.33 -1.14 -1.70
CA PRO A 111 -19.57 -2.46 -2.29
C PRO A 111 -19.65 -2.41 -3.82
N GLN A 112 -20.23 -1.35 -4.40
CA GLN A 112 -20.36 -1.22 -5.85
C GLN A 112 -19.00 -1.04 -6.52
N LEU A 113 -18.10 -0.24 -5.93
CA LEU A 113 -16.75 -0.06 -6.47
C LEU A 113 -15.97 -1.39 -6.48
N ARG A 114 -16.13 -2.22 -5.45
CA ARG A 114 -15.53 -3.56 -5.43
C ARG A 114 -16.09 -4.47 -6.52
N GLU A 115 -17.41 -4.44 -6.75
CA GLU A 115 -18.01 -5.24 -7.82
C GLU A 115 -17.49 -4.81 -9.20
N VAL A 116 -17.35 -3.51 -9.44
CA VAL A 116 -16.70 -2.99 -10.65
C VAL A 116 -15.25 -3.47 -10.73
N GLY A 117 -14.46 -3.33 -9.67
CA GLY A 117 -13.07 -3.77 -9.62
C GLY A 117 -12.89 -5.26 -9.95
N LYS A 118 -13.76 -6.13 -9.41
CA LYS A 118 -13.75 -7.57 -9.70
C LYS A 118 -13.89 -7.87 -11.19
N THR A 119 -14.67 -7.07 -11.93
CA THR A 119 -14.81 -7.27 -13.39
C THR A 119 -13.49 -7.06 -14.13
N TYR A 120 -12.60 -6.20 -13.60
CA TYR A 120 -11.25 -5.97 -14.12
C TYR A 120 -10.21 -6.94 -13.54
N GLY A 121 -10.62 -7.91 -12.73
CA GLY A 121 -9.71 -8.85 -12.06
C GLY A 121 -9.02 -8.27 -10.83
N VAL A 122 -9.41 -7.08 -10.37
CA VAL A 122 -8.87 -6.46 -9.16
C VAL A 122 -9.83 -6.68 -8.00
N LYS A 123 -9.39 -7.44 -7.02
CA LYS A 123 -10.16 -7.84 -5.86
C LYS A 123 -9.67 -7.10 -4.62
N ARG A 124 -10.58 -7.01 -3.64
CA ARG A 124 -10.34 -6.41 -2.34
C ARG A 124 -10.97 -7.28 -1.27
N THR A 125 -10.17 -7.79 -0.33
CA THR A 125 -10.70 -8.49 0.85
C THR A 125 -11.03 -7.51 1.97
N LEU A 126 -12.03 -7.87 2.78
CA LEU A 126 -12.62 -7.00 3.79
C LEU A 126 -11.70 -6.71 4.99
N GLU A 127 -11.92 -5.51 5.55
CA GLU A 127 -11.70 -5.02 6.93
C GLU A 127 -10.30 -5.02 7.55
N LYS A 128 -9.41 -5.97 7.24
CA LYS A 128 -8.08 -6.05 7.92
C LYS A 128 -6.99 -5.19 7.27
N ASP A 129 -7.05 -4.99 5.96
CA ASP A 129 -6.06 -4.19 5.22
C ASP A 129 -6.79 -3.24 4.24
N PRO A 130 -7.38 -2.15 4.75
CA PRO A 130 -8.25 -1.27 3.98
C PRO A 130 -7.67 -0.76 2.64
N PRO A 131 -6.37 -0.38 2.54
CA PRO A 131 -5.82 0.12 1.28
C PRO A 131 -5.52 -0.99 0.27
N HIS A 132 -5.57 -2.27 0.63
CA HIS A 132 -5.07 -3.36 -0.22
C HIS A 132 -6.01 -3.76 -1.36
N TRP A 133 -5.48 -3.81 -2.58
CA TRP A 133 -6.13 -4.34 -3.77
C TRP A 133 -5.17 -5.29 -4.51
N SER A 134 -5.63 -6.48 -4.87
CA SER A 134 -4.79 -7.49 -5.53
C SER A 134 -5.59 -8.36 -6.50
N LEU A 135 -4.91 -9.20 -7.29
CA LEU A 135 -5.57 -10.13 -8.22
C LEU A 135 -6.37 -11.24 -7.50
N GLU A 136 -5.95 -11.59 -6.29
CA GLU A 136 -6.52 -12.69 -5.50
C GLU A 136 -7.38 -12.18 -4.33
N GLY A 137 -7.18 -10.93 -3.93
CA GLY A 137 -7.87 -10.23 -2.86
C GLY A 137 -7.12 -10.24 -1.53
N ASN A 138 -6.10 -11.07 -1.40
CA ASN A 138 -5.21 -11.24 -0.25
C ASN A 138 -3.76 -10.90 -0.60
#